data_AF-A0A519K837-F1
#
_entry.id   AF-A0A519K837-F1
#
_cell.length_a   1.000
_cell.length_b   1.000
_cell.length_c   1.000
_cell.angle_alpha   90.00
_cell.angle_beta   90.00
_cell.angle_gamma   90.00
#
_symmetry.space_group_name_H-M   'P 1'
#
loop_
_entity.id
_entity.type
_entity.pdbx_description
1 polymer ?
#
loop_
_entity_poly.entity_id
_entity_poly.type
_entity_poly.pdbx_seq_one_letter_code
_entity_poly.pdbx_strand_id
1 'polypeptide(L)'
;MSHTAKILYTITDEAPMLATHSFLPIVQAFTAPARIQVETRDISLAGRIISNLADYLKPEQRISDDLSELGQLATTPEANIIKLPNISASVPQLKEAIKELQKLGYALPEYPEDPKTDEEKTIKSKYAKVLGSAVNPVLREGNSDRRAPKAVKNYAKKHPHSMGAWSSDSKTHVAHMESGDFYG
;
A
#
# COMPACT_ATOMS: atom_id res chain seq x y z
N MET A 1 -14.13 -22.08 -21.68
CA MET A 1 -14.20 -22.44 -20.26
C MET A 1 -14.90 -21.31 -19.52
N SER A 2 -15.78 -21.60 -18.57
CA SER A 2 -16.42 -20.57 -17.74
C SER A 2 -15.35 -19.91 -16.87
N HIS A 3 -14.87 -18.72 -17.24
CA HIS A 3 -13.97 -17.95 -16.38
C HIS A 3 -14.75 -17.51 -15.13
N THR A 4 -14.37 -18.06 -13.98
CA THR A 4 -14.86 -17.58 -12.69
C THR A 4 -14.28 -16.18 -12.46
N ALA A 5 -15.14 -15.17 -12.36
CA ALA A 5 -14.71 -13.81 -12.07
C ALA A 5 -14.03 -13.76 -10.69
N LYS A 6 -12.86 -13.12 -10.63
CA LYS A 6 -12.05 -13.01 -9.41
C LYS A 6 -11.88 -11.54 -9.04
N ILE A 7 -11.99 -11.23 -7.76
CA ILE A 7 -11.61 -9.96 -7.15
C ILE A 7 -10.36 -10.20 -6.32
N LEU A 8 -9.34 -9.38 -6.49
CA LEU A 8 -8.17 -9.35 -5.63
C LEU A 8 -8.31 -8.26 -4.58
N TYR A 9 -8.35 -8.66 -3.32
CA TYR A 9 -8.49 -7.77 -2.16
C TYR A 9 -7.14 -7.62 -1.48
N THR A 10 -6.61 -6.40 -1.43
CA THR A 10 -5.28 -6.19 -0.86
C THR A 10 -5.31 -6.28 0.67
N ILE A 11 -4.46 -7.13 1.25
CA ILE A 11 -4.07 -7.02 2.66
C ILE A 11 -3.01 -5.93 2.76
N THR A 12 -3.21 -4.98 3.66
CA THR A 12 -2.34 -3.81 3.82
C THR A 12 -1.87 -3.68 5.27
N ASP A 13 -1.84 -2.47 5.82
CA ASP A 13 -1.21 -2.15 7.09
C ASP A 13 -2.22 -1.54 8.06
N GLU A 14 -1.86 -1.52 9.36
CA GLU A 14 -2.51 -0.73 10.41
C GLU A 14 -4.05 -0.86 10.44
N ALA A 15 -4.77 0.27 10.47
CA ALA A 15 -6.22 0.29 10.60
C ALA A 15 -6.96 -0.40 9.43
N PRO A 16 -6.60 -0.17 8.14
CA PRO A 16 -7.19 -0.92 7.03
C PRO A 16 -7.02 -2.44 7.12
N MET A 17 -5.88 -2.93 7.63
CA MET A 17 -5.66 -4.36 7.84
C MET A 17 -6.63 -4.92 8.90
N LEU A 18 -6.77 -4.26 10.04
CA LEU A 18 -7.73 -4.64 11.07
C LEU A 18 -9.18 -4.64 10.56
N ALA A 19 -9.57 -3.61 9.80
CA ALA A 19 -10.88 -3.55 9.18
C ALA A 19 -11.10 -4.69 8.18
N THR A 20 -10.07 -5.07 7.43
CA THR A 20 -10.11 -6.18 6.47
C THR A 20 -10.38 -7.51 7.16
N HIS A 21 -9.76 -7.78 8.31
CA HIS A 21 -10.03 -8.99 9.08
C HIS A 21 -11.51 -9.15 9.46
N SER A 22 -12.20 -8.04 9.73
CA SER A 22 -13.64 -8.07 10.02
C SER A 22 -14.51 -8.11 8.77
N PHE A 23 -14.15 -7.35 7.73
CA PHE A 23 -15.04 -7.07 6.62
C PHE A 23 -14.91 -8.06 5.46
N LEU A 24 -13.70 -8.59 5.21
CA LEU A 24 -13.44 -9.50 4.10
C LEU A 24 -14.30 -10.78 4.14
N PRO A 25 -14.51 -11.46 5.30
CA PRO A 25 -15.39 -12.63 5.36
C PRO A 25 -16.84 -12.31 4.95
N ILE A 26 -17.32 -11.10 5.26
CA ILE A 26 -18.64 -10.64 4.85
C ILE A 26 -18.68 -10.46 3.34
N VAL A 27 -17.69 -9.77 2.75
CA VAL A 27 -17.62 -9.60 1.28
C VAL A 27 -17.62 -10.96 0.57
N GLN A 28 -16.78 -11.89 1.01
CA GLN A 28 -16.70 -13.25 0.47
C GLN A 28 -18.04 -14.00 0.53
N ALA A 29 -18.75 -13.92 1.66
CA ALA A 29 -20.05 -14.58 1.82
C ALA A 29 -21.11 -14.00 0.88
N PHE A 30 -21.12 -12.68 0.68
CA PHE A 30 -22.09 -12.00 -0.19
C PHE A 30 -21.78 -12.19 -1.68
N THR A 31 -20.53 -12.39 -2.07
CA THR A 31 -20.14 -12.61 -3.48
C THR A 31 -20.25 -14.07 -3.91
N ALA A 32 -20.25 -15.02 -2.97
CA ALA A 32 -20.28 -16.45 -3.26
C ALA A 32 -21.49 -16.92 -4.09
N PRO A 33 -22.74 -16.48 -3.84
CA PRO A 33 -23.90 -16.85 -4.66
C PRO A 33 -23.78 -16.39 -6.12
N ALA A 34 -23.05 -15.30 -6.37
CA ALA A 34 -22.75 -14.78 -7.70
C ALA A 34 -21.55 -15.49 -8.37
N ARG A 35 -20.95 -16.49 -7.71
CA ARG A 35 -19.76 -17.22 -8.17
C ARG A 35 -18.57 -16.29 -8.44
N ILE A 36 -18.43 -15.24 -7.64
CA ILE A 36 -17.28 -14.34 -7.67
C ILE A 36 -16.34 -14.75 -6.53
N GLN A 37 -15.12 -15.14 -6.90
CA GLN A 37 -14.07 -15.46 -5.94
C GLN A 37 -13.40 -14.18 -5.45
N VAL A 38 -13.14 -14.08 -4.16
CA VAL A 38 -12.39 -12.96 -3.57
C VAL A 38 -11.13 -13.55 -2.94
N GLU A 39 -9.99 -13.32 -3.59
CA GLU A 39 -8.67 -13.74 -3.14
C GLU A 39 -7.90 -12.56 -2.57
N THR A 40 -6.96 -12.86 -1.68
CA THR A 40 -6.12 -11.84 -1.05
C THR A 40 -4.75 -11.77 -1.70
N ARG A 41 -4.17 -10.57 -1.71
CA ARG A 41 -2.76 -10.35 -2.00
C ARG A 41 -2.16 -9.43 -0.93
N ASP A 42 -1.08 -9.86 -0.31
CA ASP A 42 -0.42 -9.13 0.78
C ASP A 42 0.60 -8.14 0.24
N ILE A 43 0.26 -6.86 0.35
CA ILE A 43 1.13 -5.74 0.00
C ILE A 43 1.49 -4.89 1.22
N SER A 44 1.33 -5.45 2.42
CA SER A 44 1.79 -4.84 3.67
C SER A 44 3.29 -4.54 3.61
N LEU A 45 3.75 -3.62 4.46
CA LEU A 45 5.18 -3.34 4.61
C LEU A 45 5.94 -4.62 4.98
N ALA A 46 5.43 -5.40 5.94
CA ALA A 46 6.04 -6.65 6.37
C ALA A 46 6.12 -7.67 5.22
N GLY A 47 5.01 -7.90 4.50
CA GLY A 47 4.98 -8.82 3.37
C GLY A 47 5.98 -8.43 2.27
N ARG A 48 6.03 -7.15 1.90
CA ARG A 48 6.99 -6.64 0.89
C ARG A 48 8.45 -6.76 1.32
N ILE A 49 8.75 -6.60 2.62
CA ILE A 49 10.10 -6.86 3.15
C ILE A 49 10.46 -8.33 2.99
N ILE A 50 9.58 -9.24 3.44
CA ILE A 50 9.80 -10.68 3.40
C ILE A 50 10.02 -11.16 1.97
N SER A 51 9.18 -10.72 1.02
CA SER A 51 9.30 -11.14 -0.39
C SER A 51 10.58 -10.65 -1.05
N ASN A 52 10.99 -9.39 -0.82
CA ASN A 52 12.19 -8.81 -1.44
C ASN A 52 13.51 -9.30 -0.81
N LEU A 53 13.47 -9.81 0.42
CA LEU A 53 14.64 -10.35 1.14
C LEU A 53 14.57 -11.87 1.35
N ALA A 54 13.79 -12.58 0.53
CA ALA A 54 13.59 -14.02 0.63
C ALA A 54 14.89 -14.85 0.68
N ASP A 55 15.98 -14.39 0.05
CA ASP A 55 17.29 -15.05 0.07
C ASP A 55 17.90 -15.17 1.49
N TYR A 56 17.54 -14.26 2.40
CA TYR A 56 17.99 -14.27 3.79
C TYR A 56 17.10 -15.13 4.70
N LEU A 57 16.01 -15.66 4.15
CA LEU A 57 14.98 -16.36 4.90
C LEU A 57 14.99 -17.85 4.61
N LYS A 58 14.58 -18.62 5.62
CA LYS A 58 14.35 -20.07 5.48
C LYS A 58 13.21 -20.31 4.49
N PRO A 59 13.20 -21.44 3.74
CA PRO A 59 12.16 -21.72 2.76
C PRO A 59 10.73 -21.56 3.28
N GLU A 60 10.48 -21.98 4.52
CA GLU A 60 9.18 -21.92 5.20
C GLU A 60 8.74 -20.49 5.61
N GLN A 61 9.66 -19.54 5.66
CA GLN A 61 9.40 -18.12 5.97
C GLN A 61 9.17 -17.27 4.72
N ARG A 62 9.45 -17.83 3.54
CA ARG A 62 9.32 -17.10 2.27
C ARG A 62 7.85 -17.02 1.88
N ILE A 63 7.46 -15.87 1.35
CA ILE A 63 6.16 -15.62 0.76
C ILE A 63 6.32 -15.18 -0.69
N SER A 64 5.23 -15.23 -1.46
CA SER A 64 5.18 -14.72 -2.84
C SER A 64 5.39 -13.20 -2.88
N ASP A 65 5.96 -12.72 -3.98
CA ASP A 65 6.01 -11.28 -4.27
C ASP A 65 4.69 -10.82 -4.90
N ASP A 66 3.69 -10.68 -4.04
CA ASP A 66 2.32 -10.33 -4.41
C ASP A 66 2.21 -8.96 -5.08
N LEU A 67 3.11 -8.01 -4.78
CA LEU A 67 3.13 -6.71 -5.45
C LEU A 67 3.55 -6.86 -6.91
N SER A 68 4.59 -7.64 -7.18
CA SER A 68 5.02 -7.95 -8.55
C SER A 68 3.95 -8.72 -9.32
N GLU A 69 3.28 -9.69 -8.68
CA GLU A 69 2.15 -10.41 -9.30
C GLU A 69 1.00 -9.46 -9.64
N LEU A 70 0.60 -8.59 -8.71
CA LEU A 70 -0.45 -7.60 -8.94
C LEU A 70 -0.08 -6.61 -10.05
N GLY A 71 1.19 -6.20 -10.15
CA GLY A 71 1.68 -5.34 -11.22
C GLY A 71 1.54 -5.99 -12.59
N GLN A 72 1.92 -7.26 -12.72
CA GLN A 72 1.71 -8.01 -13.95
C GLN A 72 0.22 -8.12 -14.28
N LEU A 73 -0.60 -8.47 -13.29
CA LEU A 73 -2.05 -8.61 -13.50
C LEU A 73 -2.69 -7.28 -13.91
N ALA A 74 -2.27 -6.14 -13.36
CA ALA A 74 -2.83 -4.83 -13.68
C ALA A 74 -2.72 -4.46 -15.18
N THR A 75 -1.84 -5.12 -15.92
CA THR A 75 -1.69 -4.97 -17.38
C THR A 75 -2.59 -5.90 -18.19
N THR A 76 -3.40 -6.74 -17.53
CA THR A 76 -4.30 -7.72 -18.17
C THR A 76 -5.76 -7.30 -18.07
N PRO A 77 -6.63 -7.66 -19.04
CA PRO A 77 -8.06 -7.38 -18.98
C PRO A 77 -8.79 -8.01 -17.79
N GLU A 78 -8.23 -9.07 -17.22
CA GLU A 78 -8.82 -9.82 -16.10
C GLU A 78 -8.60 -9.13 -14.74
N ALA A 79 -7.82 -8.05 -14.70
CA ALA A 79 -7.52 -7.31 -13.47
C ALA A 79 -8.79 -6.73 -12.82
N ASN A 80 -9.09 -7.20 -11.61
CA ASN A 80 -10.12 -6.61 -10.77
C ASN A 80 -9.58 -6.53 -9.34
N ILE A 81 -9.02 -5.36 -9.00
CA ILE A 81 -8.23 -5.16 -7.78
C ILE A 81 -8.93 -4.13 -6.89
N ILE A 82 -9.27 -4.52 -5.66
CA ILE A 82 -9.69 -3.61 -4.58
C ILE A 82 -8.47 -3.26 -3.75
N LYS A 83 -7.97 -2.03 -3.94
CA LYS A 83 -6.79 -1.50 -3.25
C LYS A 83 -7.17 -0.66 -2.04
N LEU A 84 -6.77 -1.10 -0.85
CA LEU A 84 -6.93 -0.37 0.42
C LEU A 84 -5.73 0.54 0.69
N PRO A 85 -5.83 1.56 1.57
CA PRO A 85 -4.67 2.35 1.98
C PRO A 85 -3.56 1.47 2.59
N ASN A 86 -2.30 1.80 2.31
CA ASN A 86 -1.10 1.10 2.78
C ASN A 86 -0.01 2.10 3.18
N ILE A 87 1.00 1.63 3.92
CA ILE A 87 2.15 2.43 4.32
C ILE A 87 3.07 2.69 3.12
N SER A 88 3.34 3.98 2.86
CA SER A 88 4.51 4.42 2.10
C SER A 88 5.66 4.65 3.08
N ALA A 89 6.51 3.65 3.26
CA ALA A 89 7.38 3.57 4.43
C ALA A 89 8.44 4.67 4.46
N SER A 90 8.50 5.39 5.58
CA SER A 90 9.69 6.17 5.97
C SER A 90 10.81 5.24 6.45
N VAL A 91 12.04 5.76 6.54
CA VAL A 91 13.18 5.00 7.09
C VAL A 91 12.92 4.52 8.53
N PRO A 92 12.37 5.33 9.46
CA PRO A 92 12.02 4.86 10.80
C PRO A 92 11.03 3.69 10.79
N GLN A 93 9.93 3.80 10.03
CA GLN A 93 8.94 2.73 9.91
C GLN A 93 9.53 1.44 9.33
N LEU A 94 10.41 1.56 8.33
CA LEU A 94 11.13 0.41 7.79
C LEU A 94 11.96 -0.29 8.87
N LYS A 95 12.75 0.47 9.64
CA LYS A 95 13.59 -0.08 10.72
C LYS A 95 12.76 -0.74 11.82
N GLU A 96 11.62 -0.15 12.18
CA GLU A 96 10.70 -0.74 13.15
C GLU A 96 10.13 -2.07 12.66
N ALA A 97 9.68 -2.13 11.40
CA ALA A 97 9.17 -3.36 10.80
C ALA A 97 10.25 -4.45 10.70
N ILE A 98 11.49 -4.10 10.31
CA ILE A 98 12.63 -5.03 10.31
C ILE A 98 12.84 -5.60 11.71
N LYS A 99 12.90 -4.73 12.73
CA LYS A 99 13.12 -5.14 14.12
C LYS A 99 11.99 -6.02 14.65
N GLU A 100 10.74 -5.74 14.28
CA GLU A 100 9.61 -6.59 14.64
C GLU A 100 9.71 -7.97 13.99
N LEU A 101 10.01 -8.05 12.70
CA LEU A 101 10.21 -9.31 11.98
C LEU A 101 11.38 -10.11 12.55
N GLN A 102 12.50 -9.46 12.89
CA GLN A 102 13.64 -10.11 13.53
C GLN A 102 13.27 -10.73 14.89
N LYS A 103 12.47 -10.05 15.71
CA LYS A 103 11.94 -10.61 16.97
C LYS A 103 11.07 -11.85 16.73
N LEU A 104 10.40 -11.93 15.59
CA LEU A 104 9.62 -13.09 15.15
C LEU A 104 10.48 -14.19 14.49
N GLY A 105 11.81 -14.02 14.44
CA GLY A 105 12.75 -15.04 13.96
C GLY A 105 13.09 -14.96 12.47
N TYR A 106 12.72 -13.88 11.78
CA TYR A 106 13.16 -13.64 10.41
C TYR A 106 14.59 -13.09 10.43
N ALA A 107 15.56 -13.81 9.86
CA ALA A 107 16.98 -13.44 9.86
C ALA A 107 17.31 -12.32 8.84
N LEU A 108 16.51 -11.26 8.85
CA LEU A 108 16.65 -10.12 7.94
C LEU A 108 17.84 -9.25 8.34
N PRO A 109 18.66 -8.78 7.38
CA PRO A 109 19.72 -7.82 7.66
C PRO A 109 19.14 -6.45 8.06
N GLU A 110 19.90 -5.70 8.86
CA GLU A 110 19.60 -4.30 9.16
C GLU A 110 19.58 -3.44 7.89
N TYR A 111 18.89 -2.29 7.95
CA TYR A 111 18.94 -1.31 6.86
C TYR A 111 20.20 -0.43 6.96
N PRO A 112 21.15 -0.52 5.99
CA PRO A 112 22.38 0.27 6.03
C PRO A 112 22.13 1.67 5.44
N GLU A 113 22.08 2.69 6.29
CA GLU A 113 21.87 4.07 5.86
C GLU A 113 23.04 4.59 5.00
N ASP A 114 24.28 4.27 5.38
CA ASP A 114 25.50 4.67 4.70
C ASP A 114 26.36 3.43 4.35
N PRO A 115 26.03 2.71 3.26
CA PRO A 115 26.64 1.43 2.93
C PRO A 115 28.10 1.60 2.50
N LYS A 116 29.00 0.82 3.10
CA LYS A 116 30.45 0.79 2.85
C LYS A 116 30.88 -0.45 2.07
N THR A 117 30.13 -1.54 2.14
CA THR A 117 30.44 -2.80 1.44
C THR A 117 29.47 -3.05 0.27
N ASP A 118 29.87 -3.91 -0.67
CA ASP A 118 28.98 -4.29 -1.77
C ASP A 118 27.77 -5.12 -1.32
N GLU A 119 27.92 -5.86 -0.22
CA GLU A 119 26.81 -6.53 0.46
C GLU A 119 25.81 -5.51 1.02
N GLU A 120 26.28 -4.49 1.74
CA GLU A 120 25.41 -3.43 2.27
C GLU A 120 24.71 -2.64 1.15
N LYS A 121 25.39 -2.39 0.03
CA LYS A 121 24.75 -1.76 -1.15
C LYS A 121 23.64 -2.64 -1.72
N THR A 122 23.87 -3.95 -1.78
CA THR A 122 22.86 -4.94 -2.20
C THR A 122 21.67 -4.96 -1.25
N ILE A 123 21.90 -4.97 0.06
CA ILE A 123 20.84 -4.94 1.07
C ILE A 123 20.03 -3.64 0.95
N LYS A 124 20.72 -2.49 0.84
CA LYS A 124 20.07 -1.19 0.66
C LYS A 124 19.21 -1.15 -0.59
N SER A 125 19.67 -1.71 -1.71
CA SER A 125 18.91 -1.71 -2.97
C SER A 125 17.67 -2.60 -2.89
N LYS A 126 17.73 -3.73 -2.17
CA LYS A 126 16.54 -4.56 -1.88
C LYS A 126 15.51 -3.79 -1.05
N TYR A 127 15.93 -3.13 0.03
CA TYR A 127 15.03 -2.31 0.84
C TYR A 127 14.52 -1.05 0.12
N ALA A 128 15.28 -0.50 -0.83
CA ALA A 128 14.84 0.64 -1.64
C ALA A 128 13.58 0.34 -2.46
N LYS A 129 13.35 -0.92 -2.84
CA LYS A 129 12.10 -1.36 -3.50
C LYS A 129 10.87 -1.29 -2.59
N VAL A 130 11.07 -1.21 -1.29
CA VAL A 130 10.01 -1.22 -0.27
C VAL A 130 9.74 0.17 0.30
N LEU A 131 10.75 1.05 0.28
CA LEU A 131 10.70 2.42 0.80
C LEU A 131 9.78 3.34 -0.02
N GLY A 132 9.17 4.29 0.69
CA GLY A 132 8.33 5.32 0.08
C GLY A 132 7.11 4.74 -0.63
N SER A 133 6.66 5.43 -1.69
CA SER A 133 5.47 5.05 -2.46
C SER A 133 5.80 3.93 -3.45
N ALA A 134 6.13 2.73 -2.96
CA ALA A 134 6.48 1.57 -3.79
C ALA A 134 5.27 0.93 -4.49
N VAL A 135 4.08 0.97 -3.88
CA VAL A 135 2.92 0.23 -4.38
C VAL A 135 2.18 0.96 -5.50
N ASN A 136 1.91 2.26 -5.34
CA ASN A 136 1.09 2.99 -6.32
C ASN A 136 1.68 3.01 -7.74
N PRO A 137 3.00 3.19 -7.95
CA PRO A 137 3.59 3.17 -9.29
C PRO A 137 3.43 1.82 -10.01
N VAL A 138 3.26 0.73 -9.26
CA VAL A 138 3.08 -0.62 -9.83
C VAL A 138 1.62 -0.90 -10.21
N LEU A 139 0.67 -0.36 -9.44
CA LEU A 139 -0.76 -0.69 -9.62
C LEU A 139 -1.53 0.31 -10.47
N ARG A 140 -0.99 1.51 -10.72
CA ARG A 140 -1.69 2.59 -11.42
C ARG A 140 -1.37 2.60 -12.91
N GLU A 141 -1.68 1.49 -13.57
CA GLU A 141 -1.62 1.32 -15.03
C GLU A 141 -2.81 2.00 -15.74
N GLY A 142 -3.10 3.25 -15.36
CA GLY A 142 -4.25 4.00 -15.84
C GLY A 142 -4.39 5.38 -15.17
N ASN A 143 -5.34 6.17 -15.67
CA ASN A 143 -5.64 7.50 -15.14
C ASN A 143 -6.62 7.44 -13.94
N SER A 144 -6.81 8.56 -13.26
CA SER A 144 -7.67 8.65 -12.07
C SER A 144 -9.07 9.21 -12.38
N ASP A 145 -10.13 8.46 -12.07
CA ASP A 145 -11.49 8.99 -11.84
C ASP A 145 -11.72 9.09 -10.33
N ARG A 146 -11.66 10.31 -9.77
CA ARG A 146 -11.84 10.57 -8.33
C ARG A 146 -12.95 11.60 -8.10
N ARG A 147 -14.01 11.17 -7.40
CA ARG A 147 -15.18 12.00 -7.09
C ARG A 147 -15.87 11.57 -5.80
N ALA A 148 -16.52 12.51 -5.11
CA ALA A 148 -17.36 12.20 -3.96
C ALA A 148 -18.67 11.51 -4.41
N PRO A 149 -19.05 10.35 -3.86
CA PRO A 149 -20.30 9.68 -4.22
C PRO A 149 -21.54 10.52 -3.87
N LYS A 150 -22.61 10.43 -4.69
CA LYS A 150 -23.87 11.18 -4.47
C LYS A 150 -24.48 10.94 -3.09
N ALA A 151 -24.47 9.68 -2.62
CA ALA A 151 -24.96 9.31 -1.30
C ALA A 151 -24.18 10.03 -0.19
N VAL A 152 -22.83 10.05 -0.27
CA VAL A 152 -21.96 10.74 0.67
C VAL A 152 -22.21 12.25 0.64
N LYS A 153 -22.34 12.86 -0.55
CA LYS A 153 -22.64 14.30 -0.67
C LYS A 153 -23.99 14.66 -0.07
N ASN A 154 -25.02 13.84 -0.28
CA ASN A 154 -26.34 14.06 0.30
C ASN A 154 -26.33 13.89 1.81
N TYR A 155 -25.57 12.93 2.34
CA TYR A 155 -25.38 12.76 3.77
C TYR A 155 -24.70 13.99 4.38
N ALA A 156 -23.61 14.47 3.80
CA ALA A 156 -22.91 15.67 4.27
C ALA A 156 -23.78 16.95 4.25
N LYS A 157 -24.75 17.04 3.32
CA LYS A 157 -25.73 18.15 3.32
C LYS A 157 -26.69 18.09 4.51
N LYS A 158 -27.09 16.88 4.93
CA LYS A 158 -27.99 16.66 6.07
C LYS A 158 -27.26 16.70 7.42
N HIS A 159 -25.99 16.33 7.41
CA HIS A 159 -25.12 16.27 8.58
C HIS A 159 -23.84 17.07 8.28
N PRO A 160 -23.93 18.41 8.27
CA PRO A 160 -22.76 19.25 8.00
C PRO A 160 -21.70 19.04 9.07
N HIS A 161 -20.46 18.84 8.65
CA HIS A 161 -19.32 18.81 9.56
C HIS A 161 -18.92 20.23 9.96
N SER A 162 -18.17 20.35 11.06
CA SER A 162 -17.66 21.63 11.54
C SER A 162 -16.77 22.29 10.49
N MET A 163 -17.05 23.56 10.18
CA MET A 163 -16.22 24.41 9.33
C MET A 163 -15.76 25.61 10.16
N GLY A 164 -14.45 25.81 10.27
CA GLY A 164 -13.89 26.96 10.98
C GLY A 164 -14.28 28.28 10.31
N ALA A 165 -14.61 29.29 11.11
CA ALA A 165 -14.92 30.63 10.60
C ALA A 165 -13.66 31.28 10.02
N TRP A 166 -13.81 31.92 8.86
CA TRP A 166 -12.73 32.67 8.22
C TRP A 166 -12.84 34.16 8.57
N SER A 167 -11.73 34.74 9.03
CA SER A 167 -11.61 36.19 9.27
C SER A 167 -11.02 36.90 8.06
N SER A 168 -11.54 38.09 7.74
CA SER A 168 -10.95 38.99 6.75
C SER A 168 -9.54 39.47 7.15
N ASP A 169 -9.21 39.42 8.45
CA ASP A 169 -7.91 39.82 8.97
C ASP A 169 -6.90 38.65 9.02
N SER A 170 -7.23 37.52 8.38
CA SER A 170 -6.34 36.35 8.32
C SER A 170 -5.03 36.70 7.61
N LYS A 171 -3.92 36.43 8.29
CA LYS A 171 -2.56 36.61 7.74
C LYS A 171 -2.00 35.35 7.08
N THR A 172 -2.77 34.26 7.07
CA THR A 172 -2.37 33.01 6.41
C THR A 172 -2.23 33.23 4.91
N HIS A 173 -1.04 32.95 4.38
CA HIS A 173 -0.74 33.00 2.95
C HIS A 173 0.20 31.84 2.59
N VAL A 174 0.23 31.49 1.31
CA VAL A 174 1.23 30.56 0.77
C VAL A 174 2.47 31.36 0.40
N ALA A 175 3.64 30.92 0.85
CA ALA A 175 4.94 31.39 0.38
C ALA A 175 5.61 30.27 -0.40
N HIS A 176 6.12 30.57 -1.60
CA HIS A 176 6.82 29.63 -2.47
C HIS A 176 8.05 30.31 -3.08
N MET A 177 8.96 29.52 -3.65
CA MET A 177 10.14 30.08 -4.33
C MET A 177 9.71 30.88 -5.57
N GLU A 178 10.42 31.97 -5.83
CA GLU A 178 10.19 32.81 -7.03
C GLU A 178 11.01 32.34 -8.24
N SER A 179 12.09 31.58 -8.01
CA SER A 179 12.96 30.97 -9.04
C SER A 179 13.86 29.89 -8.44
N GLY A 180 14.38 28.98 -9.27
CA GLY A 180 15.39 27.99 -8.86
C GLY A 180 14.81 26.78 -8.14
N ASP A 181 13.50 26.57 -8.25
CA ASP A 181 12.85 25.33 -7.83
C ASP A 181 12.59 24.43 -9.05
N PHE A 182 11.76 23.39 -8.89
CA PHE A 182 11.44 22.49 -9.98
C PHE A 182 10.51 23.10 -11.05
N TYR A 183 9.84 24.24 -10.78
CA TYR A 183 8.85 24.83 -11.69
C TYR A 183 9.50 25.70 -12.78
N GLY A 184 10.48 26.54 -12.42
CA GLY A 184 11.14 27.50 -13.32
C GLY A 184 12.55 27.86 -12.89
#